data_AF-A0AAE9AFP5-F1
#
_entry.id   AF-A0AAE9AFP5-F1
#
_cell.length_a   1.000
_cell.length_b   1.000
_cell.length_c   1.000
_cell.angle_alpha   90.00
_cell.angle_beta   90.00
_cell.angle_gamma   90.00
#
_symmetry.space_group_name_H-M   'P 1'
#
loop_
_entity.id
_entity.type
_entity.pdbx_description
1 polymer ?
#
loop_
_entity_poly.entity_id
_entity_poly.type
_entity_poly.pdbx_seq_one_letter_code
_entity_poly.pdbx_strand_id
1 'polypeptide(L)'
;MATDTGNSLEMAEKLSIDPVFDTNWCDMPASVKLKCIRKMEFKERLSMRCTATGERSLVDSQNIDFQEGEFWTESYDGDVQVSLYSKNGNKFSKNLRHSNGAFKFLKYIWKIGVFEKVILEILYTPYERKIEKYTAEISAKNVDLEFCDGQVLPTILQKMRNGVESITTHYDSMISSKFDFDEVIASPHFKTSPTGILSTTTKRIVYKVAQIWIDKSSKIGSTFQASINEIDGSFDEFLKHFADRVVSKNEKRVRIRTNDPSLHILLERAVDNDIKINYLQFFRLTVISSEMKEAEYDDSCKEWVCKMEQEAYLEEWECEFSFAPRPLGRPSSSDESDEDS
;
A
#
# COMPACT_ATOMS: atom_id res chain seq x y z
N MET A 1 -18.37 77.15 -11.40
CA MET A 1 -18.30 75.85 -10.71
C MET A 1 -17.14 75.09 -11.30
N ALA A 2 -16.02 75.04 -10.59
CA ALA A 2 -14.81 74.32 -11.00
C ALA A 2 -14.77 73.03 -10.16
N THR A 3 -14.83 71.89 -10.83
CA THR A 3 -14.80 70.56 -10.22
C THR A 3 -13.37 70.18 -9.91
N ASP A 4 -13.14 69.99 -8.61
CA ASP A 4 -11.94 69.49 -7.98
C ASP A 4 -11.60 68.09 -8.51
N THR A 5 -10.53 67.99 -9.30
CA THR A 5 -10.00 66.76 -9.89
C THR A 5 -8.71 66.31 -9.21
N GLY A 6 -8.35 66.93 -8.08
CA GLY A 6 -7.09 66.66 -7.38
C GLY A 6 -7.06 65.39 -6.52
N ASN A 7 -8.20 64.83 -6.10
CA ASN A 7 -8.23 63.78 -5.07
C ASN A 7 -8.45 62.34 -5.58
N SER A 8 -8.59 62.12 -6.89
CA SER A 8 -8.91 60.79 -7.42
C SER A 8 -7.69 59.98 -7.91
N LEU A 9 -6.52 60.62 -8.05
CA LEU A 9 -5.27 59.97 -8.48
C LEU A 9 -4.38 59.57 -7.31
N GLU A 10 -4.41 60.28 -6.17
CA GLU A 10 -3.62 59.93 -4.98
C GLU A 10 -4.13 58.70 -4.21
N MET A 11 -5.39 58.27 -4.44
CA MET A 11 -5.93 57.07 -3.76
C MET A 11 -5.69 55.76 -4.52
N ALA A 12 -5.30 55.81 -5.80
CA ALA A 12 -4.91 54.62 -6.56
C ALA A 12 -3.45 54.20 -6.27
N GLU A 13 -2.66 55.09 -5.68
CA GLU A 13 -1.29 54.85 -5.21
C GLU A 13 -1.21 54.51 -3.72
N LYS A 14 -2.32 54.07 -3.10
CA LYS A 14 -2.23 53.12 -1.97
C LYS A 14 -1.93 51.74 -2.53
N LEU A 15 -0.73 51.72 -3.09
CA LEU A 15 0.07 50.61 -3.56
C LEU A 15 -0.21 49.40 -2.67
N SER A 16 -0.70 48.34 -3.32
CA SER A 16 -0.30 46.99 -2.97
C SER A 16 1.20 47.05 -2.66
N ILE A 17 1.57 46.99 -1.38
CA ILE A 17 2.96 46.84 -0.97
C ILE A 17 3.30 45.38 -1.22
N ASP A 18 3.26 44.98 -2.49
CA ASP A 18 3.91 43.77 -2.90
C ASP A 18 5.40 44.02 -2.67
N PRO A 19 6.07 43.21 -1.82
CA PRO A 19 7.49 43.38 -1.57
C PRO A 19 8.23 43.39 -2.91
N VAL A 20 8.91 44.49 -3.21
CA VAL A 20 9.83 44.57 -4.34
C VAL A 20 11.06 43.77 -3.96
N PHE A 21 11.17 42.56 -4.48
CA PHE A 21 12.35 41.74 -4.31
C PHE A 21 13.40 42.17 -5.34
N ASP A 22 14.62 42.48 -4.88
CA ASP A 22 15.75 42.86 -5.74
C ASP A 22 16.22 41.73 -6.69
N THR A 23 15.69 40.51 -6.52
CA THR A 23 16.09 39.32 -7.28
C THR A 23 14.87 38.55 -7.77
N ASN A 24 14.83 38.23 -9.07
CA ASN A 24 13.80 37.37 -9.64
C ASN A 24 14.07 35.90 -9.27
N TRP A 25 13.05 35.04 -9.29
CA TRP A 25 13.21 33.59 -9.17
C TRP A 25 14.30 33.05 -10.11
N CYS A 26 14.35 33.55 -11.35
CA CYS A 26 15.36 33.15 -12.34
C CYS A 26 16.80 33.40 -11.89
N ASP A 27 17.04 34.45 -11.09
CA ASP A 27 18.37 34.85 -10.62
C ASP A 27 18.81 34.06 -9.38
N MET A 28 17.87 33.34 -8.73
CA MET A 28 18.19 32.58 -7.54
C MET A 28 19.07 31.35 -7.85
N PRO A 29 20.13 31.09 -7.06
CA PRO A 29 20.91 29.87 -7.17
C PRO A 29 20.07 28.61 -6.99
N ALA A 30 20.40 27.55 -7.74
CA ALA A 30 19.72 26.26 -7.66
C ALA A 30 19.62 25.72 -6.22
N SER A 31 20.64 25.93 -5.40
CA SER A 31 20.65 25.50 -3.99
C SER A 31 19.57 26.19 -3.14
N VAL A 32 19.23 27.45 -3.43
CA VAL A 32 18.16 28.19 -2.75
C VAL A 32 16.80 27.73 -3.28
N LYS A 33 16.65 27.61 -4.62
CA LYS A 33 15.44 27.07 -5.24
C LYS A 33 15.08 25.69 -4.67
N LEU A 34 16.06 24.82 -4.48
CA LEU A 34 15.86 23.50 -3.88
C LEU A 34 15.34 23.55 -2.43
N LYS A 35 15.80 24.52 -1.63
CA LYS A 35 15.25 24.71 -0.27
C LYS A 35 13.77 25.09 -0.32
N CYS A 36 13.37 25.92 -1.27
CA CYS A 36 11.97 26.27 -1.51
C CYS A 36 11.16 25.07 -2.01
N ILE A 37 11.64 24.35 -3.03
CA ILE A 37 10.97 23.16 -3.60
C ILE A 37 10.73 22.10 -2.53
N ARG A 38 11.67 21.89 -1.60
CA ARG A 38 11.51 20.93 -0.49
C ARG A 38 10.37 21.28 0.46
N LYS A 39 9.99 22.55 0.56
CA LYS A 39 8.86 23.03 1.37
C LYS A 39 7.52 22.91 0.63
N MET A 40 7.53 22.69 -0.68
CA MET A 40 6.33 22.59 -1.51
C MET A 40 5.70 21.22 -1.41
N GLU A 41 4.37 21.21 -1.40
CA GLU A 41 3.53 20.02 -1.52
C GLU A 41 3.47 19.53 -2.97
N PHE A 42 2.96 18.32 -3.17
CA PHE A 42 2.99 17.65 -4.48
C PHE A 42 2.37 18.46 -5.62
N LYS A 43 1.20 19.09 -5.37
CA LYS A 43 0.49 19.89 -6.38
C LYS A 43 1.30 21.09 -6.84
N GLU A 44 1.96 21.78 -5.91
CA GLU A 44 2.79 22.96 -6.19
C GLU A 44 4.03 22.56 -6.99
N ARG A 45 4.66 21.43 -6.62
CA ARG A 45 5.78 20.86 -7.38
C ARG A 45 5.37 20.49 -8.80
N LEU A 46 4.18 19.92 -9.00
CA LEU A 46 3.66 19.64 -10.35
C LEU A 46 3.49 20.91 -11.18
N SER A 47 2.94 21.98 -10.61
CA SER A 47 2.83 23.26 -11.31
C SER A 47 4.21 23.82 -11.68
N MET A 48 5.16 23.82 -10.73
CA MET A 48 6.53 24.29 -10.98
C MET A 48 7.25 23.45 -12.04
N ARG A 49 7.00 22.15 -12.09
CA ARG A 49 7.57 21.25 -13.10
C ARG A 49 7.17 21.62 -14.54
N CYS A 50 6.04 22.31 -14.70
CA CYS A 50 5.51 22.72 -16.00
C CYS A 50 6.05 24.07 -16.47
N THR A 51 6.74 24.86 -15.63
CA THR A 51 7.12 26.24 -15.97
C THR A 51 8.36 26.31 -16.88
N ALA A 52 9.40 25.53 -16.59
CA ALA A 52 10.66 25.55 -17.35
C ALA A 52 11.49 24.27 -17.16
N THR A 53 12.42 24.00 -18.09
CA THR A 53 13.26 22.78 -18.07
C THR A 53 14.19 22.72 -16.84
N GLY A 54 14.70 23.88 -16.40
CA GLY A 54 15.57 23.97 -15.21
C GLY A 54 14.80 23.60 -13.94
N GLU A 55 13.65 24.23 -13.74
CA GLU A 55 12.73 24.00 -12.62
C GLU A 55 12.24 22.55 -12.59
N ARG A 56 11.86 21.99 -13.75
CA ARG A 56 11.54 20.57 -13.90
C ARG A 56 12.67 19.67 -13.41
N SER A 57 13.91 19.97 -13.78
CA SER A 57 15.06 19.17 -13.38
C SER A 57 15.31 19.25 -11.88
N LEU A 58 15.12 20.42 -11.28
CA LEU A 58 15.23 20.60 -9.83
C LEU A 58 14.12 19.85 -9.08
N VAL A 59 12.87 19.95 -9.53
CA VAL A 59 11.74 19.20 -8.95
C VAL A 59 11.98 17.69 -9.06
N ASP A 60 12.33 17.19 -10.25
CA ASP A 60 12.54 15.75 -10.51
C ASP A 60 13.76 15.17 -9.75
N SER A 61 14.64 16.02 -9.21
CA SER A 61 15.79 15.62 -8.39
C SER A 61 15.43 15.39 -6.92
N GLN A 62 14.25 15.81 -6.48
CA GLN A 62 13.85 15.74 -5.08
C GLN A 62 12.76 14.69 -4.87
N ASN A 63 12.98 13.83 -3.88
CA ASN A 63 11.94 12.94 -3.42
C ASN A 63 10.85 13.72 -2.66
N ILE A 64 9.71 13.08 -2.50
CA ILE A 64 8.58 13.56 -1.70
C ILE A 64 8.08 12.43 -0.82
N ASP A 65 7.89 12.74 0.46
CA ASP A 65 7.33 11.80 1.42
C ASP A 65 5.80 11.82 1.34
N PHE A 66 5.22 10.65 1.18
CA PHE A 66 3.78 10.44 1.26
C PHE A 66 3.44 9.55 2.46
N GLN A 67 2.36 9.88 3.14
CA GLN A 67 1.76 8.98 4.12
C GLN A 67 1.15 7.78 3.40
N GLU A 68 0.43 8.03 2.31
CA GLU A 68 -0.22 6.96 1.56
C GLU A 68 -0.31 7.29 0.07
N GLY A 69 -0.14 6.27 -0.77
CA GLY A 69 -0.42 6.35 -2.21
C GLY A 69 -1.35 5.22 -2.62
N GLU A 70 -2.53 5.57 -3.10
CA GLU A 70 -3.49 4.62 -3.67
C GLU A 70 -3.47 4.71 -5.20
N PHE A 71 -3.41 3.57 -5.87
CA PHE A 71 -3.35 3.47 -7.32
C PHE A 71 -4.32 2.39 -7.79
N TRP A 72 -5.35 2.81 -8.52
CA TRP A 72 -6.43 1.95 -8.99
C TRP A 72 -6.45 1.98 -10.51
N THR A 73 -6.56 0.82 -11.16
CA THR A 73 -6.75 0.73 -12.61
C THR A 73 -8.08 0.09 -12.94
N GLU A 74 -8.93 0.78 -13.70
CA GLU A 74 -10.22 0.22 -14.12
C GLU A 74 -10.05 -0.76 -15.29
N SER A 75 -10.83 -1.84 -15.25
CA SER A 75 -10.68 -3.03 -16.10
C SER A 75 -11.04 -2.84 -17.58
N TYR A 76 -11.82 -1.80 -17.94
CA TYR A 76 -12.41 -1.69 -19.29
C TYR A 76 -11.77 -0.57 -20.15
N ASP A 77 -11.54 0.61 -19.58
CA ASP A 77 -11.08 1.77 -20.36
C ASP A 77 -9.58 2.11 -20.16
N GLY A 78 -8.93 1.38 -19.24
CA GLY A 78 -7.53 1.60 -18.88
C GLY A 78 -7.32 2.93 -18.16
N ASP A 79 -8.36 3.44 -17.50
CA ASP A 79 -8.31 4.61 -16.65
C ASP A 79 -7.51 4.31 -15.37
N VAL A 80 -6.81 5.32 -14.88
CA VAL A 80 -6.04 5.23 -13.63
C VAL A 80 -6.52 6.29 -12.68
N GLN A 81 -6.96 5.86 -11.51
CA GLN A 81 -7.19 6.73 -10.38
C GLN A 81 -5.97 6.71 -9.46
N VAL A 82 -5.50 7.91 -9.12
CA VAL A 82 -4.41 8.11 -8.17
C VAL A 82 -4.88 8.98 -7.03
N SER A 83 -4.66 8.53 -5.80
CA SER A 83 -4.81 9.34 -4.58
C SER A 83 -3.49 9.36 -3.82
N LEU A 84 -3.02 10.53 -3.43
CA LEU A 84 -1.78 10.72 -2.67
C LEU A 84 -2.10 11.53 -1.42
N TYR A 85 -1.68 11.02 -0.27
CA TYR A 85 -1.88 11.66 1.03
C TYR A 85 -0.54 12.09 1.59
N SER A 86 -0.43 13.38 1.90
CA SER A 86 0.72 13.93 2.59
C SER A 86 0.66 13.61 4.08
N LYS A 87 1.81 13.71 4.76
CA LYS A 87 1.88 13.63 6.24
C LYS A 87 1.07 14.74 6.93
N ASN A 88 0.81 15.84 6.23
CA ASN A 88 0.06 16.99 6.75
C ASN A 88 -1.47 16.83 6.56
N GLY A 89 -1.94 15.69 6.06
CA GLY A 89 -3.36 15.41 5.81
C GLY A 89 -3.89 15.95 4.47
N ASN A 90 -3.08 16.66 3.68
CA ASN A 90 -3.48 17.10 2.33
C ASN A 90 -3.62 15.89 1.40
N LYS A 91 -4.69 15.89 0.60
CA LYS A 91 -4.97 14.90 -0.45
C LYS A 91 -4.78 15.51 -1.84
N PHE A 92 -4.04 14.82 -2.69
CA PHE A 92 -4.06 15.02 -4.14
C PHE A 92 -4.78 13.83 -4.77
N SER A 93 -5.75 14.08 -5.64
CA SER A 93 -6.42 13.02 -6.39
C SER A 93 -6.54 13.38 -7.85
N LYS A 94 -6.35 12.40 -8.73
CA LYS A 94 -6.46 12.58 -10.18
C LYS A 94 -6.93 11.30 -10.85
N ASN A 95 -7.95 11.45 -11.68
CA ASN A 95 -8.39 10.44 -12.62
C ASN A 95 -7.75 10.73 -13.98
N LEU A 96 -7.08 9.73 -14.53
CA LEU A 96 -6.34 9.84 -15.78
C LEU A 96 -6.99 8.94 -16.80
N ARG A 97 -7.70 9.58 -17.73
CA ARG A 97 -8.22 8.92 -18.92
C ARG A 97 -7.08 8.59 -19.86
N HIS A 98 -7.16 7.44 -20.52
CA HIS A 98 -6.19 6.93 -21.49
C HIS A 98 -4.87 6.40 -20.93
N SER A 99 -4.57 5.15 -21.28
CA SER A 99 -3.55 4.34 -20.60
C SER A 99 -2.09 4.80 -20.75
N ASN A 100 -1.72 5.56 -21.78
CA ASN A 100 -0.32 5.94 -22.02
C ASN A 100 0.12 7.18 -21.23
N GLY A 101 -0.73 8.21 -21.15
CA GLY A 101 -0.49 9.38 -20.31
C GLY A 101 -0.52 9.00 -18.83
N ALA A 102 -1.51 8.18 -18.46
CA ALA A 102 -1.67 7.65 -17.11
C ALA A 102 -0.40 6.93 -16.61
N PHE A 103 0.14 6.00 -17.40
CA PHE A 103 1.34 5.26 -16.97
C PHE A 103 2.59 6.13 -16.91
N LYS A 104 2.73 7.16 -17.77
CA LYS A 104 3.84 8.13 -17.63
C LYS A 104 3.77 8.88 -16.30
N PHE A 105 2.58 9.21 -15.84
CA PHE A 105 2.35 9.87 -14.56
C PHE A 105 2.62 8.94 -13.38
N LEU A 106 2.16 7.68 -13.42
CA LEU A 106 2.48 6.66 -12.40
C LEU A 106 3.98 6.47 -12.23
N LYS A 107 4.71 6.29 -13.34
CA LYS A 107 6.19 6.16 -13.30
C LYS A 107 6.87 7.35 -12.64
N TYR A 108 6.36 8.56 -12.88
CA TYR A 108 6.89 9.76 -12.27
C TYR A 108 6.66 9.73 -10.75
N ILE A 109 5.42 9.44 -10.33
CA ILE A 109 5.07 9.34 -8.90
C ILE A 109 5.91 8.28 -8.20
N TRP A 110 5.99 7.06 -8.72
CA TRP A 110 6.78 6.00 -8.11
C TRP A 110 8.27 6.32 -8.06
N LYS A 111 8.79 7.05 -9.04
CA LYS A 111 10.20 7.47 -9.07
C LYS A 111 10.55 8.43 -7.93
N ILE A 112 9.67 9.40 -7.62
CA ILE A 112 9.98 10.46 -6.65
C ILE A 112 9.36 10.21 -5.27
N GLY A 113 8.33 9.37 -5.20
CA GLY A 113 7.58 9.11 -3.98
C GLY A 113 8.33 8.18 -3.03
N VAL A 114 8.32 8.54 -1.76
CA VAL A 114 8.70 7.68 -0.63
C VAL A 114 7.47 7.52 0.23
N PHE A 115 6.91 6.32 0.26
CA PHE A 115 5.59 6.05 0.83
C PHE A 115 5.70 5.33 2.18
N GLU A 116 4.89 5.74 3.15
CA GLU A 116 4.67 4.93 4.35
C GLU A 116 3.78 3.72 4.01
N LYS A 117 2.66 3.94 3.30
CA LYS A 117 1.80 2.89 2.73
C LYS A 117 1.56 3.10 1.23
N VAL A 118 1.53 2.01 0.47
CA VAL A 118 1.06 1.98 -0.91
C VAL A 118 -0.07 0.96 -1.03
N ILE A 119 -1.16 1.36 -1.67
CA ILE A 119 -2.30 0.50 -2.02
C ILE A 119 -2.39 0.42 -3.53
N LEU A 120 -2.37 -0.79 -4.07
CA LEU A 120 -2.37 -1.05 -5.50
C LEU A 120 -3.53 -2.00 -5.83
N GLU A 121 -4.49 -1.49 -6.59
CA GLU A 121 -5.50 -2.30 -7.26
C GLU A 121 -5.25 -2.25 -8.77
N ILE A 122 -4.52 -3.26 -9.27
CA ILE A 122 -4.14 -3.32 -10.68
C ILE A 122 -4.85 -4.49 -11.36
N LEU A 123 -6.03 -4.17 -11.87
CA LEU A 123 -6.81 -5.02 -12.76
C LEU A 123 -6.36 -4.74 -14.20
N TYR A 124 -6.06 -5.77 -15.00
CA TYR A 124 -5.89 -5.76 -16.47
C TYR A 124 -4.46 -5.88 -17.08
N THR A 125 -4.38 -6.67 -18.15
CA THR A 125 -3.14 -7.16 -18.83
C THR A 125 -2.20 -6.11 -19.46
N PRO A 126 -2.66 -4.97 -20.02
CA PRO A 126 -1.75 -3.98 -20.62
C PRO A 126 -0.96 -3.17 -19.60
N TYR A 127 -1.43 -3.08 -18.35
CA TYR A 127 -0.65 -2.49 -17.27
C TYR A 127 0.45 -3.42 -16.80
N GLU A 128 0.25 -4.73 -16.80
CA GLU A 128 1.29 -5.72 -16.48
C GLU A 128 2.53 -5.50 -17.34
N ARG A 129 2.37 -5.49 -18.68
CA ARG A 129 3.48 -5.25 -19.63
C ARG A 129 4.14 -3.89 -19.44
N LYS A 130 3.41 -2.91 -18.93
CA LYS A 130 3.94 -1.57 -18.65
C LYS A 130 4.75 -1.57 -17.36
N ILE A 131 4.27 -2.24 -16.32
CA ILE A 131 4.94 -2.42 -15.03
C ILE A 131 6.22 -3.24 -15.21
N GLU A 132 6.20 -4.30 -16.02
CA GLU A 132 7.41 -5.07 -16.37
C GLU A 132 8.52 -4.16 -16.91
N LYS A 133 8.16 -3.20 -17.78
CA LYS A 133 9.07 -2.23 -18.39
C LYS A 133 9.51 -1.10 -17.45
N TYR A 134 8.92 -0.99 -16.26
CA TYR A 134 9.37 -0.04 -15.25
C TYR A 134 10.66 -0.60 -14.61
N THR A 135 11.75 0.14 -14.71
CA THR A 135 13.08 -0.34 -14.27
C THR A 135 13.56 0.28 -12.96
N ALA A 136 12.87 1.31 -12.46
CA ALA A 136 13.21 1.92 -11.18
C ALA A 136 12.53 1.17 -10.03
N GLU A 137 12.97 1.45 -8.81
CA GLU A 137 12.39 0.89 -7.61
C GLU A 137 11.23 1.75 -7.09
N ILE A 138 10.26 1.11 -6.46
CA ILE A 138 9.15 1.73 -5.73
C ILE A 138 9.52 1.73 -4.24
N SER A 139 9.52 2.89 -3.60
CA SER A 139 9.91 3.03 -2.20
C SER A 139 8.69 3.05 -1.29
N ALA A 140 8.35 1.93 -0.65
CA ALA A 140 7.30 1.88 0.38
C ALA A 140 7.69 0.98 1.56
N LYS A 141 7.18 1.29 2.76
CA LYS A 141 7.31 0.39 3.92
C LYS A 141 6.19 -0.65 3.97
N ASN A 142 4.95 -0.23 3.76
CA ASN A 142 3.78 -1.09 3.79
C ASN A 142 3.18 -1.17 2.39
N VAL A 143 2.96 -2.39 1.89
CA VAL A 143 2.45 -2.64 0.54
C VAL A 143 1.15 -3.41 0.65
N ASP A 144 0.08 -2.84 0.12
CA ASP A 144 -1.25 -3.45 0.05
C ASP A 144 -1.60 -3.71 -1.41
N LEU A 145 -1.90 -4.96 -1.73
CA LEU A 145 -2.18 -5.42 -3.09
C LEU A 145 -3.62 -5.95 -3.12
N GLU A 146 -4.53 -5.08 -3.52
CA GLU A 146 -5.96 -5.36 -3.58
C GLU A 146 -6.31 -5.89 -4.98
N PHE A 147 -6.99 -7.04 -5.08
CA PHE A 147 -7.53 -7.60 -6.32
C PHE A 147 -6.57 -7.65 -7.53
N CYS A 148 -5.26 -7.73 -7.29
CA CYS A 148 -4.27 -7.75 -8.38
C CYS A 148 -4.28 -9.10 -9.12
N ASP A 149 -4.06 -9.06 -10.45
CA ASP A 149 -3.84 -10.31 -11.21
C ASP A 149 -2.58 -11.04 -10.69
N GLY A 150 -2.62 -12.37 -10.70
CA GLY A 150 -1.59 -13.22 -10.09
C GLY A 150 -0.19 -13.05 -10.68
N GLN A 151 -0.06 -12.52 -11.90
CA GLN A 151 1.23 -12.21 -12.54
C GLN A 151 1.76 -10.81 -12.19
N VAL A 152 0.86 -9.89 -11.81
CA VAL A 152 1.23 -8.53 -11.41
C VAL A 152 1.91 -8.53 -10.05
N LEU A 153 1.42 -9.35 -9.13
CA LEU A 153 1.88 -9.34 -7.74
C LEU A 153 3.39 -9.65 -7.61
N PRO A 154 3.92 -10.76 -8.16
CA PRO A 154 5.37 -11.00 -8.13
C PRO A 154 6.17 -9.88 -8.80
N THR A 155 5.66 -9.35 -9.92
CA THR A 155 6.31 -8.27 -10.67
C THR A 155 6.44 -7.01 -9.82
N ILE A 156 5.37 -6.57 -9.15
CA ILE A 156 5.40 -5.38 -8.28
C ILE A 156 6.36 -5.62 -7.12
N LEU A 157 6.28 -6.79 -6.46
CA LEU A 157 7.16 -7.11 -5.35
C LEU A 157 8.64 -7.07 -5.74
N GLN A 158 9.01 -7.49 -6.95
CA GLN A 158 10.38 -7.39 -7.48
C GLN A 158 10.82 -5.94 -7.75
N LYS A 159 9.89 -4.99 -7.91
CA LYS A 159 10.19 -3.56 -8.10
C LYS A 159 10.26 -2.80 -6.77
N MET A 160 9.94 -3.43 -5.64
CA MET A 160 10.02 -2.74 -4.36
C MET A 160 11.48 -2.50 -3.95
N ARG A 161 11.76 -1.33 -3.38
CA ARG A 161 13.04 -1.06 -2.73
C ARG A 161 13.18 -1.94 -1.47
N ASN A 162 14.41 -2.25 -1.10
CA ASN A 162 14.71 -2.85 0.21
C ASN A 162 14.11 -2.03 1.38
N GLY A 163 13.67 -2.70 2.43
CA GLY A 163 13.06 -2.07 3.61
C GLY A 163 11.53 -2.13 3.65
N VAL A 164 10.90 -2.99 2.85
CA VAL A 164 9.48 -3.36 3.03
C VAL A 164 9.30 -4.04 4.39
N GLU A 165 8.39 -3.52 5.19
CA GLU A 165 8.06 -3.95 6.55
C GLU A 165 6.78 -4.79 6.62
N SER A 166 5.86 -4.58 5.67
CA SER A 166 4.65 -5.38 5.54
C SER A 166 4.19 -5.52 4.09
N ILE A 167 3.61 -6.69 3.80
CA ILE A 167 2.92 -6.99 2.54
C ILE A 167 1.55 -7.55 2.90
N THR A 168 0.49 -6.90 2.42
CA THR A 168 -0.89 -7.35 2.48
C THR A 168 -1.38 -7.66 1.08
N THR A 169 -2.13 -8.75 0.91
CA THR A 169 -2.74 -9.10 -0.36
C THR A 169 -4.12 -9.68 -0.15
N HIS A 170 -5.10 -9.12 -0.85
CA HIS A 170 -6.49 -9.58 -0.88
C HIS A 170 -6.73 -10.30 -2.19
N TYR A 171 -6.57 -11.63 -2.17
CA TYR A 171 -6.74 -12.44 -3.37
C TYR A 171 -8.14 -13.05 -3.42
N ASP A 172 -8.93 -12.62 -4.42
CA ASP A 172 -10.18 -13.28 -4.76
C ASP A 172 -9.95 -14.35 -5.84
N SER A 173 -10.08 -15.62 -5.46
CA SER A 173 -9.98 -16.75 -6.38
C SER A 173 -11.07 -16.81 -7.45
N MET A 174 -12.14 -16.02 -7.33
CA MET A 174 -13.14 -15.87 -8.39
C MET A 174 -12.65 -14.97 -9.53
N ILE A 175 -11.63 -14.13 -9.29
CA ILE A 175 -11.18 -13.10 -10.25
C ILE A 175 -9.93 -13.54 -11.01
N SER A 176 -9.03 -14.31 -10.40
CA SER A 176 -7.81 -14.80 -11.09
C SER A 176 -7.63 -16.31 -10.89
N SER A 177 -7.13 -16.98 -11.92
CA SER A 177 -6.90 -18.44 -11.96
C SER A 177 -5.41 -18.81 -11.97
N LYS A 178 -4.50 -17.83 -11.91
CA LYS A 178 -3.07 -18.00 -12.18
C LYS A 178 -2.16 -17.44 -11.09
N PHE A 179 -2.61 -17.46 -9.84
CA PHE A 179 -1.78 -17.01 -8.73
C PHE A 179 -0.79 -18.10 -8.31
N ASP A 180 0.49 -17.88 -8.59
CA ASP A 180 1.56 -18.75 -8.10
C ASP A 180 2.14 -18.20 -6.80
N PHE A 181 1.64 -18.72 -5.67
CA PHE A 181 2.17 -18.40 -4.34
C PHE A 181 3.66 -18.72 -4.19
N ASP A 182 4.19 -19.69 -4.93
CA ASP A 182 5.59 -20.07 -4.79
C ASP A 182 6.51 -18.95 -5.30
N GLU A 183 6.08 -18.19 -6.30
CA GLU A 183 6.81 -17.02 -6.80
C GLU A 183 6.81 -15.86 -5.80
N VAL A 184 5.67 -15.62 -5.15
CA VAL A 184 5.48 -14.58 -4.14
C VAL A 184 6.35 -14.83 -2.92
N ILE A 185 6.32 -16.05 -2.39
CA ILE A 185 7.11 -16.42 -1.22
C ILE A 185 8.60 -16.54 -1.58
N ALA A 186 8.93 -16.81 -2.86
CA ALA A 186 10.29 -16.75 -3.34
C ALA A 186 10.86 -15.32 -3.40
N SER A 187 10.03 -14.28 -3.35
CA SER A 187 10.48 -12.89 -3.32
C SER A 187 11.40 -12.62 -2.11
N PRO A 188 12.56 -11.96 -2.32
CA PRO A 188 13.42 -11.51 -1.22
C PRO A 188 12.67 -10.66 -0.19
N HIS A 189 11.72 -9.83 -0.63
CA HIS A 189 10.96 -8.95 0.26
C HIS A 189 10.02 -9.71 1.18
N PHE A 190 9.39 -10.79 0.71
CA PHE A 190 8.58 -11.66 1.56
C PHE A 190 9.45 -12.39 2.61
N LYS A 191 10.71 -12.69 2.27
CA LYS A 191 11.67 -13.35 3.17
C LYS A 191 12.24 -12.41 4.24
N THR A 192 12.36 -11.13 3.94
CA THR A 192 12.95 -10.14 4.86
C THR A 192 11.93 -9.34 5.64
N SER A 193 10.67 -9.30 5.20
CA SER A 193 9.60 -8.59 5.87
C SER A 193 9.32 -9.22 7.24
N PRO A 194 9.26 -8.42 8.32
CA PRO A 194 8.82 -8.89 9.63
C PRO A 194 7.37 -9.36 9.64
N THR A 195 6.53 -8.87 8.73
CA THR A 195 5.08 -9.15 8.72
C THR A 195 4.60 -9.43 7.30
N GLY A 196 3.93 -10.56 7.09
CA GLY A 196 3.15 -10.84 5.88
C GLY A 196 1.69 -11.09 6.26
N ILE A 197 0.75 -10.42 5.60
CA ILE A 197 -0.69 -10.62 5.78
C ILE A 197 -1.25 -11.07 4.43
N LEU A 198 -2.06 -12.11 4.42
CA LEU A 198 -2.63 -12.65 3.20
C LEU A 198 -4.07 -13.10 3.43
N SER A 199 -4.99 -12.63 2.60
CA SER A 199 -6.29 -13.27 2.44
C SER A 199 -6.23 -14.18 1.22
N THR A 200 -6.43 -15.49 1.41
CA THR A 200 -6.35 -16.47 0.30
C THR A 200 -7.25 -17.69 0.52
N THR A 201 -7.71 -18.30 -0.58
CA THR A 201 -8.41 -19.58 -0.55
C THR A 201 -7.47 -20.80 -0.55
N THR A 202 -6.15 -20.59 -0.56
CA THR A 202 -5.19 -21.70 -0.67
C THR A 202 -4.92 -22.35 0.68
N LYS A 203 -5.54 -23.52 0.95
CA LYS A 203 -5.34 -24.35 2.16
C LYS A 203 -3.87 -24.61 2.54
N ARG A 204 -3.00 -24.62 1.54
CA ARG A 204 -1.60 -25.06 1.64
C ARG A 204 -0.63 -23.97 2.07
N ILE A 205 -1.09 -22.73 2.19
CA ILE A 205 -0.20 -21.59 2.36
C ILE A 205 0.53 -21.61 3.71
N VAL A 206 -0.17 -21.99 4.78
CA VAL A 206 0.36 -21.99 6.14
C VAL A 206 1.55 -22.95 6.25
N TYR A 207 1.40 -24.20 5.79
CA TYR A 207 2.53 -25.13 5.88
C TYR A 207 3.65 -24.80 4.88
N LYS A 208 3.36 -24.22 3.71
CA LYS A 208 4.39 -23.75 2.76
C LYS A 208 5.27 -22.67 3.38
N VAL A 209 4.67 -21.67 4.02
CA VAL A 209 5.42 -20.61 4.73
C VAL A 209 6.25 -21.20 5.87
N ALA A 210 5.65 -22.09 6.68
CA ALA A 210 6.38 -22.77 7.75
C ALA A 210 7.58 -23.59 7.22
N GLN A 211 7.41 -24.33 6.12
CA GLN A 211 8.50 -25.09 5.49
C GLN A 211 9.65 -24.17 5.05
N ILE A 212 9.34 -23.01 4.48
CA ILE A 212 10.36 -22.05 4.04
C ILE A 212 11.15 -21.48 5.23
N TRP A 213 10.48 -21.20 6.34
CA TRP A 213 11.15 -20.78 7.57
C TRP A 213 11.98 -21.91 8.21
N ILE A 214 11.56 -23.17 8.07
CA ILE A 214 12.36 -24.33 8.49
C ILE A 214 13.63 -24.44 7.65
N ASP A 215 13.53 -24.26 6.33
CA ASP A 215 14.63 -24.48 5.39
C ASP A 215 15.66 -23.34 5.40
N LYS A 216 15.24 -22.10 5.62
CA LYS A 216 16.10 -20.91 5.46
C LYS A 216 16.36 -20.13 6.74
N SER A 217 15.69 -20.49 7.83
CA SER A 217 15.57 -19.67 9.05
C SER A 217 14.96 -18.30 8.77
N SER A 218 14.31 -17.73 9.77
CA SER A 218 13.84 -16.35 9.75
C SER A 218 14.08 -15.71 11.11
N LYS A 219 13.85 -14.40 11.23
CA LYS A 219 14.11 -13.66 12.47
C LYS A 219 13.03 -13.98 13.50
N ILE A 220 13.42 -14.01 14.77
CA ILE A 220 12.44 -14.04 15.88
C ILE A 220 11.51 -12.84 15.73
N GLY A 221 10.21 -13.07 15.90
CA GLY A 221 9.17 -12.07 15.71
C GLY A 221 8.67 -11.94 14.27
N SER A 222 9.24 -12.66 13.30
CA SER A 222 8.63 -12.75 11.96
C SER A 222 7.25 -13.38 12.05
N THR A 223 6.26 -12.72 11.45
CA THR A 223 4.86 -13.12 11.47
C THR A 223 4.31 -13.31 10.06
N PHE A 224 3.42 -14.29 9.92
CA PHE A 224 2.62 -14.50 8.72
C PHE A 224 1.18 -14.76 9.14
N GLN A 225 0.24 -14.06 8.53
CA GLN A 225 -1.18 -14.15 8.85
C GLN A 225 -1.97 -14.55 7.61
N ALA A 226 -2.93 -15.45 7.79
CA ALA A 226 -3.76 -15.95 6.71
C ALA A 226 -5.23 -16.04 7.12
N SER A 227 -6.14 -15.49 6.31
CA SER A 227 -7.56 -15.89 6.32
C SER A 227 -7.78 -16.91 5.20
N ILE A 228 -8.45 -18.03 5.54
CA ILE A 228 -8.66 -19.17 4.64
C ILE A 228 -10.15 -19.50 4.57
N ASN A 229 -10.69 -19.54 3.35
CA ASN A 229 -12.11 -19.76 3.05
C ASN A 229 -12.49 -21.25 3.07
N GLU A 230 -12.32 -21.92 4.21
CA GLU A 230 -12.82 -23.28 4.41
C GLU A 230 -13.12 -23.63 5.87
N ILE A 231 -14.15 -24.47 6.02
CA ILE A 231 -14.69 -24.91 7.31
C ILE A 231 -13.82 -26.01 7.96
N ASP A 232 -13.01 -26.78 7.21
CA ASP A 232 -12.22 -27.89 7.79
C ASP A 232 -10.87 -28.12 7.09
N GLY A 233 -9.81 -28.31 7.88
CA GLY A 233 -8.62 -29.06 7.43
C GLY A 233 -7.26 -28.40 7.66
N SER A 234 -7.11 -27.08 7.55
CA SER A 234 -5.76 -26.47 7.51
C SER A 234 -4.93 -26.70 8.78
N PHE A 235 -5.56 -26.69 9.96
CA PHE A 235 -4.87 -26.95 11.24
C PHE A 235 -4.47 -28.42 11.41
N ASP A 236 -5.38 -29.36 11.12
CA ASP A 236 -5.12 -30.80 11.20
C ASP A 236 -4.17 -31.27 10.11
N GLU A 237 -4.26 -30.71 8.91
CA GLU A 237 -3.33 -30.94 7.81
C GLU A 237 -1.92 -30.45 8.17
N PHE A 238 -1.81 -29.26 8.78
CA PHE A 238 -0.53 -28.76 9.29
C PHE A 238 0.07 -29.72 10.32
N LEU A 239 -0.74 -30.20 11.26
CA LEU A 239 -0.33 -31.19 12.27
C LEU A 239 0.14 -32.51 11.64
N LYS A 240 -0.57 -33.00 10.64
CA LYS A 240 -0.19 -34.23 9.91
C LYS A 240 1.10 -34.02 9.13
N HIS A 241 1.28 -32.86 8.51
CA HIS A 241 2.44 -32.55 7.69
C HIS A 241 3.73 -32.43 8.52
N PHE A 242 3.65 -31.83 9.70
CA PHE A 242 4.80 -31.60 10.58
C PHE A 242 4.82 -32.48 11.84
N ALA A 243 4.20 -33.66 11.78
CA ALA A 243 4.02 -34.53 12.94
C ALA A 243 5.34 -34.88 13.66
N ASP A 244 6.43 -35.05 12.91
CA ASP A 244 7.77 -35.34 13.43
C ASP A 244 8.47 -34.13 14.07
N ARG A 245 7.90 -32.93 13.90
CA ARG A 245 8.45 -31.65 14.40
C ARG A 245 7.62 -31.03 15.52
N VAL A 246 6.47 -31.59 15.87
CA VAL A 246 5.61 -31.04 16.94
C VAL A 246 6.33 -31.11 18.28
N VAL A 247 6.35 -29.98 18.98
CA VAL A 247 6.90 -29.81 20.33
C VAL A 247 5.76 -29.79 21.36
N SER A 248 4.73 -28.99 21.11
CA SER A 248 3.50 -28.95 21.90
C SER A 248 2.31 -28.62 21.00
N LYS A 249 1.11 -29.02 21.42
CA LYS A 249 -0.14 -28.69 20.73
C LYS A 249 -1.31 -28.62 21.69
N ASN A 250 -2.29 -27.81 21.33
CA ASN A 250 -3.62 -27.78 21.92
C ASN A 250 -4.65 -27.43 20.83
N GLU A 251 -5.89 -27.15 21.21
CA GLU A 251 -6.96 -26.84 20.26
C GLU A 251 -6.71 -25.56 19.44
N LYS A 252 -5.99 -24.58 20.01
CA LYS A 252 -5.75 -23.27 19.39
C LYS A 252 -4.37 -23.15 18.74
N ARG A 253 -3.39 -23.93 19.19
CA ARG A 253 -1.98 -23.71 18.87
C ARG A 253 -1.21 -24.99 18.60
N VAL A 254 -0.22 -24.89 17.71
CA VAL A 254 0.80 -25.91 17.46
C VAL A 254 2.16 -25.25 17.48
N ARG A 255 3.08 -25.80 18.26
CA ARG A 255 4.48 -25.42 18.25
C ARG A 255 5.29 -26.49 17.53
N ILE A 256 6.11 -26.10 16.55
CA ILE A 256 7.00 -27.01 15.83
C ILE A 256 8.47 -26.55 15.91
N ARG A 257 9.39 -27.51 15.90
CA ARG A 257 10.84 -27.25 15.84
C ARG A 257 11.30 -26.92 14.41
N THR A 258 12.23 -25.99 14.28
CA THR A 258 12.91 -25.73 12.99
C THR A 258 14.19 -26.56 12.87
N ASN A 259 14.97 -26.34 11.81
CA ASN A 259 16.31 -26.92 11.68
C ASN A 259 17.33 -26.19 12.58
N ASP A 260 17.03 -24.96 12.99
CA ASP A 260 17.78 -24.23 14.01
C ASP A 260 17.19 -24.55 15.41
N PRO A 261 17.96 -25.16 16.33
CA PRO A 261 17.46 -25.55 17.64
C PRO A 261 17.11 -24.35 18.55
N SER A 262 17.57 -23.13 18.21
CA SER A 262 17.21 -21.91 18.93
C SER A 262 15.86 -21.31 18.50
N LEU A 263 15.28 -21.82 17.39
CA LEU A 263 14.08 -21.26 16.77
C LEU A 263 12.98 -22.31 16.66
N HIS A 264 11.78 -21.94 17.11
CA HIS A 264 10.54 -22.69 16.87
C HIS A 264 9.57 -21.84 16.03
N ILE A 265 8.58 -22.49 15.43
CA ILE A 265 7.45 -21.83 14.77
C ILE A 265 6.20 -22.13 15.59
N LEU A 266 5.44 -21.08 15.92
CA LEU A 266 4.15 -21.17 16.57
C LEU A 266 3.06 -20.91 15.53
N LEU A 267 2.21 -21.90 15.28
CA LEU A 267 0.95 -21.74 14.56
C LEU A 267 -0.16 -21.49 15.58
N GLU A 268 -0.96 -20.46 15.33
CA GLU A 268 -2.13 -20.11 16.11
C GLU A 268 -3.34 -20.03 15.17
N ARG A 269 -4.44 -20.64 15.59
CA ARG A 269 -5.76 -20.48 14.97
C ARG A 269 -6.58 -19.52 15.81
N ALA A 270 -7.27 -18.57 15.19
CA ALA A 270 -8.22 -17.73 15.89
C ALA A 270 -9.39 -18.58 16.39
N VAL A 271 -9.59 -18.58 17.70
CA VAL A 271 -10.73 -19.21 18.37
C VAL A 271 -11.26 -18.22 19.39
N ASP A 272 -12.27 -17.49 18.95
CA ASP A 272 -12.96 -16.43 19.67
C ASP A 272 -14.45 -16.48 19.31
N ASN A 273 -15.30 -16.46 20.32
CA ASN A 273 -16.75 -16.60 20.17
C ASN A 273 -17.38 -15.35 19.55
N ASP A 274 -16.66 -14.22 19.57
CA ASP A 274 -17.13 -12.96 19.00
C ASP A 274 -16.88 -12.86 17.48
N ILE A 275 -16.15 -13.82 16.89
CA ILE A 275 -15.95 -13.87 15.43
C ILE A 275 -17.26 -14.24 14.74
N LYS A 276 -17.80 -13.33 13.94
CA LYS A 276 -19.09 -13.46 13.25
C LYS A 276 -19.00 -14.16 11.90
N ILE A 277 -17.82 -14.14 11.27
CA ILE A 277 -17.60 -14.78 9.97
C ILE A 277 -17.33 -16.28 10.17
N ASN A 278 -18.32 -17.10 9.84
CA ASN A 278 -18.28 -18.55 10.08
C ASN A 278 -17.67 -19.39 8.94
N TYR A 279 -17.41 -18.79 7.78
CA TYR A 279 -16.84 -19.46 6.61
C TYR A 279 -15.32 -19.24 6.47
N LEU A 280 -14.72 -18.36 7.28
CA LEU A 280 -13.29 -18.10 7.30
C LEU A 280 -12.63 -18.70 8.55
N GLN A 281 -11.44 -19.25 8.37
CA GLN A 281 -10.52 -19.54 9.47
C GLN A 281 -9.32 -18.61 9.39
N PHE A 282 -8.91 -18.07 10.54
CA PHE A 282 -7.76 -17.18 10.63
C PHE A 282 -6.60 -17.87 11.31
N PHE A 283 -5.42 -17.74 10.71
CA PHE A 283 -4.18 -18.33 11.18
C PHE A 283 -3.09 -17.29 11.33
N ARG A 284 -2.24 -17.46 12.34
CA ARG A 284 -1.00 -16.71 12.53
C ARG A 284 0.15 -17.68 12.74
N LEU A 285 1.20 -17.56 11.93
CA LEU A 285 2.49 -18.16 12.17
C LEU A 285 3.43 -17.11 12.74
N THR A 286 4.17 -17.47 13.78
CA THR A 286 5.19 -16.62 14.38
C THR A 286 6.47 -17.40 14.62
N VAL A 287 7.61 -16.84 14.22
CA VAL A 287 8.93 -17.38 14.61
C VAL A 287 9.24 -16.94 16.03
N ILE A 288 9.45 -17.91 16.92
CA ILE A 288 9.69 -17.67 18.35
C ILE A 288 11.01 -18.32 18.79
N SER A 289 11.55 -17.84 19.90
CA SER A 289 12.65 -18.54 20.58
C SER A 289 12.20 -19.95 21.00
N SER A 290 13.10 -20.93 20.92
CA SER A 290 12.86 -22.26 21.48
C SER A 290 12.71 -22.24 23.01
N GLU A 291 13.21 -21.19 23.68
CA GLU A 291 13.11 -21.01 25.13
C GLU A 291 11.82 -20.29 25.58
N MET A 292 11.08 -19.67 24.65
CA MET A 292 9.84 -18.96 24.97
C MET A 292 8.82 -19.90 25.61
N LYS A 293 8.23 -19.47 26.74
CA LYS A 293 7.23 -20.22 27.49
C LYS A 293 5.83 -19.92 26.97
N GLU A 294 4.91 -20.86 27.16
CA GLU A 294 3.53 -20.69 26.69
C GLU A 294 2.79 -19.52 27.36
N ALA A 295 3.17 -19.18 28.60
CA ALA A 295 2.63 -18.01 29.30
C ALA A 295 3.06 -16.65 28.71
N GLU A 296 4.04 -16.64 27.79
CA GLU A 296 4.50 -15.44 27.09
C GLU A 296 3.82 -15.26 25.72
N TYR A 297 2.97 -16.20 25.32
CA TYR A 297 2.27 -16.11 24.04
C TYR A 297 1.20 -15.02 24.08
N ASP A 298 1.00 -14.34 22.95
CA ASP A 298 -0.08 -13.38 22.78
C ASP A 298 -1.42 -14.11 22.59
N ASP A 299 -2.25 -14.07 23.64
CA ASP A 299 -3.58 -14.69 23.67
C ASP A 299 -4.69 -13.88 22.98
N SER A 300 -4.43 -12.63 22.59
CA SER A 300 -5.44 -11.80 21.94
C SER A 300 -5.48 -12.05 20.44
N CYS A 301 -6.52 -12.73 19.95
CA CYS A 301 -6.71 -12.92 18.51
C CYS A 301 -7.42 -11.78 17.79
N LYS A 302 -8.19 -10.98 18.52
CA LYS A 302 -9.01 -9.90 17.97
C LYS A 302 -8.21 -8.88 17.17
N GLU A 303 -7.09 -8.40 17.69
CA GLU A 303 -6.31 -7.34 17.04
C GLU A 303 -5.76 -7.77 15.68
N TRP A 304 -5.22 -8.97 15.56
CA TRP A 304 -4.64 -9.44 14.30
C TRP A 304 -5.67 -9.98 13.33
N VAL A 305 -6.80 -10.49 13.81
CA VAL A 305 -7.94 -10.82 12.95
C VAL A 305 -8.55 -9.55 12.36
N CYS A 306 -8.80 -8.50 13.17
CA CYS A 306 -9.33 -7.22 12.67
C CYS A 306 -8.40 -6.53 11.64
N LYS A 307 -7.09 -6.79 11.70
CA LYS A 307 -6.13 -6.28 10.69
C LYS A 307 -6.27 -6.99 9.33
N MET A 308 -6.68 -8.26 9.34
CA MET A 308 -6.95 -9.01 8.10
C MET A 308 -8.35 -8.74 7.57
N GLU A 309 -9.32 -8.79 8.47
CA GLU A 309 -10.74 -8.76 8.16
C GLU A 309 -11.45 -8.00 9.27
N GLN A 310 -11.64 -6.70 9.06
CA GLN A 310 -12.29 -5.84 10.06
C GLN A 310 -13.73 -6.29 10.32
N GLU A 311 -14.39 -6.81 9.28
CA GLU A 311 -15.77 -7.31 9.31
C GLU A 311 -15.94 -8.57 10.17
N ALA A 312 -14.84 -9.25 10.54
CA ALA A 312 -14.90 -10.46 11.37
C ALA A 312 -15.56 -10.25 12.74
N TYR A 313 -15.59 -9.01 13.23
CA TYR A 313 -16.15 -8.63 14.53
C TYR A 313 -17.27 -7.60 14.46
N LEU A 314 -17.67 -7.18 13.25
CA LEU A 314 -18.78 -6.25 13.07
C LEU A 314 -20.10 -7.03 13.05
N GLU A 315 -21.18 -6.42 13.57
CA GLU A 315 -22.52 -6.96 13.34
C GLU A 315 -22.88 -6.81 11.85
N GLU A 316 -23.71 -7.70 11.29
CA GLU A 316 -24.07 -7.67 9.85
C GLU A 316 -24.54 -6.28 9.37
N TRP A 317 -25.23 -5.54 10.24
CA TRP A 317 -25.77 -4.23 9.91
C TRP A 317 -24.67 -3.15 9.97
N GLU A 318 -23.65 -3.34 10.81
CA GLU A 318 -22.47 -2.48 10.84
C GLU A 318 -21.60 -2.69 9.60
N CYS A 319 -21.56 -3.91 9.04
CA CYS A 319 -20.93 -4.16 7.74
C CYS A 319 -21.61 -3.35 6.62
N GLU A 320 -22.95 -3.37 6.54
CA GLU A 320 -23.71 -2.60 5.54
C GLU A 320 -23.45 -1.08 5.59
N PHE A 321 -23.17 -0.53 6.78
CA PHE A 321 -22.81 0.89 6.95
C PHE A 321 -21.29 1.17 6.88
N SER A 322 -20.44 0.16 7.06
CA SER A 322 -18.98 0.26 6.82
C SER A 322 -18.67 0.37 5.32
N PHE A 323 -19.48 -0.27 4.48
CA PHE A 323 -19.67 0.07 3.07
C PHE A 323 -20.54 1.32 2.93
N ALA A 324 -20.19 2.41 3.62
CA ALA A 324 -20.69 3.71 3.22
C ALA A 324 -20.39 3.86 1.72
N PRO A 325 -21.37 4.21 0.87
CA PRO A 325 -21.15 4.30 -0.55
C PRO A 325 -19.93 5.20 -0.76
N ARG A 326 -18.84 4.64 -1.33
CA ARG A 326 -17.73 5.44 -1.86
C ARG A 326 -18.42 6.56 -2.63
N PRO A 327 -18.13 7.85 -2.34
CA PRO A 327 -18.91 8.92 -2.91
C PRO A 327 -18.91 8.73 -4.42
N LEU A 328 -20.09 8.39 -4.96
CA LEU A 328 -20.39 8.52 -6.37
C LEU A 328 -20.35 10.02 -6.63
N GLY A 329 -19.14 10.54 -6.78
CA GLY A 329 -18.85 11.90 -7.16
C GLY A 329 -19.16 12.05 -8.64
N ARG A 330 -20.44 12.02 -9.00
CA ARG A 330 -20.92 12.98 -9.99
C ARG A 330 -21.36 14.22 -9.22
N PRO A 331 -20.58 15.30 -9.20
CA PRO A 331 -21.22 16.58 -9.39
C PRO A 331 -21.71 16.59 -10.84
N SER A 332 -23.02 16.56 -11.01
CA SER A 332 -23.62 17.17 -12.19
C SER A 332 -23.29 18.66 -12.13
N SER A 333 -22.20 19.08 -12.76
CA SER A 333 -22.05 20.45 -13.23
C SER A 333 -22.39 20.45 -14.72
N SER A 334 -23.67 20.70 -15.00
CA SER A 334 -24.00 21.54 -16.14
C SER A 334 -23.21 22.85 -16.01
N ASP A 335 -22.69 23.31 -17.15
CA ASP A 335 -22.08 24.61 -17.41
C ASP A 335 -20.63 24.79 -16.91
N GLU A 336 -19.65 24.64 -17.81
CA GLU A 336 -19.12 25.76 -18.60
C GLU A 336 -18.10 25.29 -19.65
N SER A 337 -18.42 25.63 -20.90
CA SER A 337 -17.57 25.93 -22.07
C SER A 337 -16.40 25.01 -22.47
N ASP A 338 -16.59 24.46 -23.67
CA ASP A 338 -15.55 24.32 -24.70
C ASP A 338 -14.55 25.49 -24.69
N GLU A 339 -13.25 25.19 -24.72
CA GLU A 339 -12.33 25.85 -25.64
C GLU A 339 -11.04 25.02 -25.77
N ASP A 340 -10.82 24.55 -27.00
CA ASP A 340 -9.59 24.00 -27.52
C ASP A 340 -8.39 24.92 -27.26
N SER A 341 -7.27 24.38 -26.76
CA SER A 341 -5.86 24.69 -27.15
C SER A 341 -4.85 23.81 -26.41
#